data_AF-A0A6P7NGK0-F1
#
_entry.id   AF-A0A6P7NGK0-F1
#
_cell.length_a   1.000
_cell.length_b   1.000
_cell.length_c   1.000
_cell.angle_alpha   90.00
_cell.angle_beta   90.00
_cell.angle_gamma   90.00
#
_symmetry.space_group_name_H-M   'P 1'
#
loop_
_entity.id
_entity.type
_entity.pdbx_description
1 polymer ?
#
loop_
_entity_poly.entity_id
_entity_poly.type
_entity_poly.pdbx_seq_one_letter_code
_entity_poly.pdbx_strand_id
1 'polypeptide(L)'
;MTSIIKETQSIKEAVTFINAIDVNKFSRLISRIIQKLHLKGERIFSDEEEQKLQGALSLDKQALHLVLETSAFVLEQAVYHNVKPASLQQQLEAVHLNPDKAEVFSQIWATAGPELVEKLKQNIFAPRKLEYVGWQLNLQMAQSSQARLKSPSAVLQLGLRSEDSESIHEPAIMEVLKLRLTGADVMQALWNHHDISIHGNNGTRWCCFFSNQVQRM
;
A
#
# COMPACT_ATOMS: atom_id res chain seq x y z
N MET A 1 1.64 17.53 1.00
CA MET A 1 1.30 16.33 0.19
C MET A 1 2.60 15.60 -0.08
N THR A 2 2.72 14.34 0.34
CA THR A 2 3.92 13.53 0.14
C THR A 2 4.02 13.15 -1.35
N SER A 3 5.11 13.53 -2.02
CA SER A 3 5.33 13.10 -3.40
C SER A 3 5.58 11.60 -3.44
N ILE A 4 4.77 10.88 -4.20
CA ILE A 4 4.87 9.42 -4.34
C ILE A 4 5.96 9.09 -5.36
N ILE A 5 6.10 9.94 -6.38
CA ILE A 5 7.21 9.88 -7.33
C ILE A 5 8.32 10.80 -6.80
N LYS A 6 9.45 10.21 -6.38
CA LYS A 6 10.63 10.98 -6.00
C LYS A 6 11.43 11.28 -7.25
N GLU A 7 11.87 12.52 -7.40
CA GLU A 7 12.65 12.94 -8.55
C GLU A 7 14.08 12.39 -8.45
N THR A 8 14.34 11.23 -9.07
CA THR A 8 15.68 10.63 -9.18
C THR A 8 16.27 10.89 -10.56
N GLN A 9 17.60 10.72 -10.70
CA GLN A 9 18.27 10.88 -12.00
C GLN A 9 17.70 9.93 -13.07
N SER A 10 17.40 8.68 -12.70
CA SER A 10 16.76 7.71 -13.58
C SER A 10 15.37 8.15 -14.07
N ILE A 11 14.56 8.74 -13.18
CA ILE A 11 13.24 9.26 -13.55
C ILE A 11 13.36 10.46 -14.49
N LYS A 12 14.33 11.36 -14.28
CA LYS A 12 14.57 12.50 -15.19
C LYS A 12 14.94 12.05 -16.60
N GLU A 13 15.84 11.06 -16.70
CA GLU A 13 16.24 10.48 -17.98
C GLU A 13 15.07 9.77 -18.66
N ALA A 14 14.31 8.96 -17.90
CA ALA A 14 13.11 8.30 -18.40
C ALA A 14 12.07 9.29 -18.92
N VAL A 15 11.79 10.37 -18.17
CA VAL A 15 10.86 11.43 -18.57
C VAL A 15 11.30 12.08 -19.87
N THR A 16 12.60 12.31 -20.05
CA THR A 16 13.16 12.84 -21.30
C THR A 16 12.84 11.93 -22.48
N PHE A 17 13.05 10.62 -22.34
CA PHE A 17 12.70 9.65 -23.37
C PHE A 17 11.18 9.56 -23.61
N ILE A 18 10.37 9.54 -22.55
CA ILE A 18 8.91 9.46 -22.65
C ILE A 18 8.34 10.67 -23.39
N ASN A 19 8.85 11.87 -23.11
CA ASN A 19 8.40 13.11 -23.74
C ASN A 19 8.71 13.14 -25.25
N ALA A 20 9.72 12.41 -25.71
CA ALA A 20 10.05 12.29 -27.13
C ALA A 20 9.17 11.29 -27.90
N ILE A 21 8.41 10.43 -27.20
CA ILE A 21 7.54 9.42 -27.80
C ILE A 21 6.24 10.05 -28.28
N ASP A 22 5.73 9.61 -29.44
CA ASP A 22 4.38 9.98 -29.90
C ASP A 22 3.30 9.59 -28.87
N VAL A 23 2.34 10.48 -28.63
CA VAL A 23 1.31 10.29 -27.60
C VAL A 23 0.45 9.03 -27.81
N ASN A 24 0.16 8.66 -29.07
CA ASN A 24 -0.65 7.49 -29.38
C ASN A 24 0.13 6.20 -29.14
N LYS A 25 1.42 6.18 -29.49
CA LYS A 25 2.31 5.05 -29.18
C LYS A 25 2.47 4.89 -27.67
N PHE A 26 2.66 5.99 -26.96
CA PHE A 26 2.77 6.00 -25.51
C PHE A 26 1.50 5.46 -24.83
N SER A 27 0.31 5.93 -25.24
CA SER A 27 -0.98 5.46 -24.73
C SER A 27 -1.15 3.93 -24.87
N ARG A 28 -0.78 3.38 -26.02
CA ARG A 28 -0.80 1.93 -26.27
C ARG A 28 0.18 1.18 -25.37
N LEU A 29 1.37 1.73 -25.16
CA LEU A 29 2.39 1.15 -24.29
C LEU A 29 1.89 1.08 -22.83
N ILE A 30 1.37 2.18 -22.28
CA ILE A 30 0.85 2.23 -20.90
C ILE A 30 -0.34 1.29 -20.72
N SER A 31 -1.24 1.24 -21.71
CA SER A 31 -2.38 0.32 -21.70
C SER A 31 -1.94 -1.15 -21.68
N ARG A 32 -0.86 -1.49 -22.37
CA ARG A 32 -0.31 -2.85 -22.35
C ARG A 32 0.37 -3.19 -21.02
N ILE A 33 1.12 -2.24 -20.44
CA ILE A 33 1.77 -2.40 -19.14
C ILE A 33 0.72 -2.64 -18.05
N ILE A 34 -0.29 -1.78 -17.94
CA ILE A 34 -1.30 -1.88 -16.88
C ILE A 34 -2.08 -3.21 -16.95
N GLN A 35 -2.33 -3.71 -18.16
CA GLN A 35 -3.02 -5.00 -18.36
C GLN A 35 -2.23 -6.19 -17.85
N LYS A 36 -0.89 -6.15 -17.94
CA LYS A 36 -0.02 -7.27 -17.56
C LYS A 36 0.65 -7.11 -16.19
N LEU A 37 0.55 -5.95 -15.56
CA LEU A 37 1.22 -5.66 -14.28
C LEU A 37 0.82 -6.62 -13.14
N HIS A 38 -0.36 -7.24 -13.22
CA HIS A 38 -0.83 -8.19 -12.20
C HIS A 38 -0.25 -9.60 -12.32
N LEU A 39 0.43 -9.93 -13.44
CA LEU A 39 0.95 -11.26 -13.73
C LEU A 39 2.34 -11.43 -13.09
N LYS A 40 2.38 -11.97 -11.87
CA LYS A 40 3.64 -12.19 -11.15
C LYS A 40 4.51 -13.23 -11.88
N GLY A 41 5.73 -12.85 -12.24
CA GLY A 41 6.72 -13.75 -12.85
C GLY A 41 6.69 -13.81 -14.38
N GLU A 42 5.76 -13.11 -15.03
CA GLU A 42 5.74 -12.95 -16.49
C GLU A 42 6.36 -11.62 -16.91
N ARG A 43 7.13 -11.64 -18.00
CA ARG A 43 7.58 -10.39 -18.63
C ARG A 43 6.39 -9.71 -19.30
N ILE A 44 6.29 -8.38 -19.16
CA ILE A 44 5.25 -7.57 -19.79
C ILE A 44 5.33 -7.72 -21.32
N PHE A 45 6.55 -7.77 -21.86
CA PHE A 45 6.85 -7.92 -23.28
C PHE A 45 7.80 -9.11 -23.51
N SER A 46 7.61 -9.83 -24.62
CA SER A 46 8.59 -10.83 -25.08
C SER A 46 9.82 -10.15 -25.70
N ASP A 47 10.93 -10.89 -25.85
CA ASP A 47 12.15 -10.35 -26.47
C ASP A 47 11.89 -9.85 -27.91
N GLU A 48 11.02 -10.53 -28.66
CA GLU A 48 10.61 -10.11 -30.01
C GLU A 48 9.70 -8.87 -29.99
N GLU A 49 8.83 -8.74 -28.99
CA GLU A 49 8.00 -7.55 -28.81
C GLU A 49 8.86 -6.33 -28.45
N GLU A 50 9.85 -6.49 -27.57
CA GLU A 50 10.79 -5.43 -27.20
C GLU A 50 11.62 -4.97 -28.40
N GLN A 51 12.07 -5.89 -29.26
CA GLN A 51 12.82 -5.53 -30.46
C GLN A 51 11.95 -4.72 -31.45
N LYS A 52 10.67 -5.06 -31.58
CA LYS A 52 9.71 -4.26 -32.38
C LYS A 52 9.44 -2.90 -31.75
N LEU A 53 9.34 -2.83 -30.42
CA LEU A 53 9.14 -1.58 -29.69
C LEU A 53 10.33 -0.63 -29.85
N GLN A 54 11.57 -1.12 -29.81
CA GLN A 54 12.76 -0.30 -30.08
C GLN A 54 12.66 0.39 -31.44
N GLY A 55 12.32 -0.36 -32.49
CA GLY A 55 12.13 0.20 -33.83
C GLY A 55 10.95 1.19 -33.91
N ALA A 56 9.80 0.84 -33.31
CA ALA A 56 8.59 1.65 -33.38
C ALA A 56 8.68 2.96 -32.58
N LEU A 57 9.41 2.96 -31.46
CA LEU A 57 9.60 4.10 -30.57
C LEU A 57 10.89 4.87 -30.87
N SER A 58 11.75 4.32 -31.73
CA SER A 58 13.08 4.87 -32.05
C SER A 58 13.95 5.05 -30.80
N LEU A 59 13.91 4.05 -29.91
CA LEU A 59 14.69 4.00 -28.67
C LEU A 59 15.72 2.88 -28.77
N ASP A 60 16.90 3.09 -28.19
CA ASP A 60 17.85 2.01 -27.95
C ASP A 60 17.36 1.10 -26.82
N LYS A 61 18.06 -0.03 -26.63
CA LYS A 61 17.70 -1.04 -25.64
C LYS A 61 17.67 -0.50 -24.21
N GLN A 62 18.62 0.35 -23.82
CA GLN A 62 18.69 0.89 -22.47
C GLN A 62 17.60 1.92 -22.25
N ALA A 63 17.38 2.82 -23.22
CA ALA A 63 16.30 3.80 -23.15
C ALA A 63 14.92 3.12 -23.10
N LEU A 64 14.68 2.09 -23.91
CA LEU A 64 13.43 1.34 -23.85
C LEU A 64 13.23 0.70 -22.47
N HIS A 65 14.24 0.03 -21.94
CA HIS A 65 14.17 -0.60 -20.61
C HIS A 65 13.84 0.43 -19.53
N LEU A 66 14.53 1.58 -19.54
CA LEU A 66 14.31 2.65 -18.58
C LEU A 66 12.88 3.22 -18.66
N VAL A 67 12.34 3.40 -19.88
CA VAL A 67 10.95 3.84 -20.09
C VAL A 67 9.95 2.82 -19.56
N LEU A 68 10.16 1.53 -19.83
CA LEU A 68 9.28 0.45 -19.38
C LEU A 68 9.30 0.30 -17.86
N GLU A 69 10.48 0.26 -17.25
CA GLU A 69 10.63 0.19 -15.79
C GLU A 69 10.01 1.39 -15.11
N THR A 70 10.26 2.60 -15.60
CA THR A 70 9.70 3.81 -14.99
C THR A 70 8.18 3.84 -15.11
N SER A 71 7.65 3.44 -16.27
CA SER A 71 6.19 3.38 -16.49
C SER A 71 5.51 2.34 -15.59
N ALA A 72 6.12 1.15 -15.46
CA ALA A 72 5.64 0.12 -14.55
C ALA A 72 5.72 0.59 -13.09
N PHE A 73 6.86 1.14 -12.67
CA PHE A 73 7.07 1.66 -11.33
C PHE A 73 6.03 2.73 -10.97
N VAL A 74 5.75 3.69 -11.86
CA VAL A 74 4.71 4.72 -11.63
C VAL A 74 3.35 4.07 -11.38
N LEU A 75 2.96 3.06 -12.17
CA LEU A 75 1.69 2.35 -12.00
C LEU A 75 1.66 1.52 -10.71
N GLU A 76 2.76 0.88 -10.33
CA GLU A 76 2.89 0.16 -9.06
C GLU A 76 2.73 1.11 -7.87
N GLN A 77 3.36 2.28 -7.93
CA GLN A 77 3.19 3.30 -6.90
C GLN A 77 1.74 3.81 -6.84
N ALA A 78 1.10 4.00 -7.99
CA ALA A 78 -0.31 4.40 -8.07
C ALA A 78 -1.24 3.36 -7.43
N VAL A 79 -0.99 2.07 -7.66
CA VAL A 79 -1.69 0.96 -7.00
C VAL A 79 -1.43 0.97 -5.50
N TYR A 80 -0.16 0.98 -5.09
CA TYR A 80 0.25 0.81 -3.69
C TYR A 80 -0.34 1.90 -2.79
N HIS A 81 -0.36 3.14 -3.29
CA HIS A 81 -0.92 4.29 -2.55
C HIS A 81 -2.39 4.58 -2.88
N ASN A 82 -3.03 3.77 -3.72
CA ASN A 82 -4.41 3.96 -4.18
C ASN A 82 -4.69 5.40 -4.65
N VAL A 83 -3.82 5.91 -5.52
CA VAL A 83 -3.78 7.32 -5.93
C VAL A 83 -4.96 7.66 -6.82
N LYS A 84 -5.56 8.85 -6.66
CA LYS A 84 -6.62 9.32 -7.56
C LYS A 84 -6.01 9.77 -8.91
N PRO A 85 -6.68 9.55 -10.06
CA PRO A 85 -6.17 9.94 -11.38
C PRO A 85 -5.67 11.39 -11.49
N ALA A 86 -6.46 12.36 -11.04
CA ALA A 86 -6.07 13.76 -11.05
C ALA A 86 -4.80 14.06 -10.22
N SER A 87 -4.62 13.33 -9.10
CA SER A 87 -3.42 13.48 -8.27
C SER A 87 -2.20 12.80 -8.89
N LEU A 88 -2.40 11.70 -9.63
CA LEU A 88 -1.34 11.05 -10.40
C LEU A 88 -0.84 11.99 -11.50
N GLN A 89 -1.75 12.62 -12.24
CA GLN A 89 -1.41 13.59 -13.27
C GLN A 89 -0.56 14.74 -12.74
N GLN A 90 -1.00 15.39 -11.65
CA GLN A 90 -0.26 16.49 -11.02
C GLN A 90 1.15 16.08 -10.58
N GLN A 91 1.32 14.86 -10.07
CA GLN A 91 2.63 14.35 -9.66
C GLN A 91 3.54 14.06 -10.85
N LEU A 92 3.00 13.60 -11.97
CA LEU A 92 3.75 13.38 -13.21
C LEU A 92 4.18 14.71 -13.85
N GLU A 93 3.30 15.71 -13.86
CA GLU A 93 3.63 17.06 -14.31
C GLU A 93 4.70 17.71 -13.41
N ALA A 94 4.66 17.44 -12.09
CA ALA A 94 5.67 17.91 -11.14
C ALA A 94 7.07 17.33 -11.39
N VAL A 95 7.18 16.17 -12.05
CA VAL A 95 8.47 15.60 -12.51
C VAL A 95 8.77 15.93 -13.97
N HIS A 96 8.13 16.98 -14.52
CA HIS A 96 8.33 17.49 -15.87
C HIS A 96 7.90 16.55 -17.00
N LEU A 97 6.98 15.62 -16.73
CA LEU A 97 6.31 14.89 -17.81
C LEU A 97 5.38 15.85 -18.57
N ASN A 98 5.37 15.77 -19.90
CA ASN A 98 4.51 16.65 -20.69
C ASN A 98 3.03 16.44 -20.33
N PRO A 99 2.20 17.51 -20.31
CA PRO A 99 0.79 17.41 -19.89
C PRO A 99 -0.03 16.40 -20.70
N ASP A 100 0.23 16.26 -22.00
CA ASP A 100 -0.44 15.27 -22.86
C ASP A 100 -0.13 13.83 -22.42
N LYS A 101 1.10 13.57 -21.99
CA LYS A 101 1.55 12.24 -21.51
C LYS A 101 1.03 11.97 -20.10
N ALA A 102 1.03 12.97 -19.24
CA ALA A 102 0.49 12.88 -17.89
C ALA A 102 -1.03 12.64 -17.91
N GLU A 103 -1.74 13.30 -18.82
CA GLU A 103 -3.17 13.07 -19.06
C GLU A 103 -3.44 11.63 -19.53
N VAL A 104 -2.65 11.11 -20.47
CA VAL A 104 -2.77 9.70 -20.91
C VAL A 104 -2.61 8.72 -19.74
N PHE A 105 -1.63 8.92 -18.86
CA PHE A 105 -1.48 8.12 -17.64
C PHE A 105 -2.73 8.21 -16.76
N SER A 106 -3.21 9.42 -16.53
CA SER A 106 -4.39 9.69 -15.71
C SER A 106 -5.64 8.99 -16.25
N GLN A 107 -5.89 9.09 -17.55
CA GLN A 107 -7.06 8.49 -18.20
C GLN A 107 -7.02 6.96 -18.18
N ILE A 108 -5.85 6.37 -18.47
CA ILE A 108 -5.68 4.91 -18.41
C ILE A 108 -5.83 4.42 -16.98
N TRP A 109 -5.24 5.13 -16.01
CA TRP A 109 -5.38 4.81 -14.59
C TRP A 109 -6.82 4.95 -14.11
N ALA A 110 -7.56 5.97 -14.54
CA ALA A 110 -8.97 6.14 -14.20
C ALA A 110 -9.83 4.97 -14.69
N THR A 111 -9.49 4.40 -15.85
CA THR A 111 -10.28 3.35 -16.50
C THR A 111 -9.91 1.95 -16.01
N ALA A 112 -8.62 1.62 -16.00
CA ALA A 112 -8.13 0.27 -15.72
C ALA A 112 -7.47 0.12 -14.33
N GLY A 113 -7.17 1.23 -13.66
CA GLY A 113 -6.53 1.22 -12.33
C GLY A 113 -7.37 0.55 -11.24
N PRO A 114 -8.69 0.84 -11.10
CA PRO A 114 -9.52 0.18 -10.10
C PRO A 114 -9.55 -1.34 -10.25
N GLU A 115 -9.67 -1.84 -11.48
CA GLU A 115 -9.65 -3.28 -11.78
C GLU A 115 -8.27 -3.89 -11.46
N LEU A 116 -7.18 -3.20 -11.81
CA LEU A 116 -5.83 -3.64 -11.48
C LEU A 116 -5.60 -3.71 -9.96
N VAL A 117 -6.08 -2.72 -9.20
CA VAL A 117 -6.01 -2.72 -7.73
C VAL A 117 -6.74 -3.93 -7.16
N GLU A 118 -7.94 -4.25 -7.65
CA GLU A 118 -8.69 -5.42 -7.21
C GLU A 118 -8.00 -6.74 -7.59
N LYS A 119 -7.49 -6.87 -8.82
CA LYS A 119 -6.70 -8.04 -9.25
C LYS A 119 -5.43 -8.22 -8.41
N LEU A 120 -4.73 -7.14 -8.09
CA LEU A 120 -3.52 -7.19 -7.27
C LEU A 120 -3.85 -7.49 -5.80
N LYS A 121 -4.96 -6.98 -5.25
CA LYS A 121 -5.44 -7.43 -3.94
C LYS A 121 -5.72 -8.94 -3.98
N GLN A 122 -6.42 -9.44 -4.99
CA GLN A 122 -6.69 -10.88 -5.13
C GLN A 122 -5.39 -11.71 -5.31
N ASN A 123 -4.40 -11.21 -6.07
CA ASN A 123 -3.12 -11.91 -6.33
C ASN A 123 -2.04 -11.74 -5.24
N ILE A 124 -2.12 -10.70 -4.39
CA ILE A 124 -1.20 -10.47 -3.26
C ILE A 124 -1.77 -11.13 -2.00
N PHE A 125 -3.09 -11.16 -1.85
CA PHE A 125 -3.78 -11.92 -0.81
C PHE A 125 -4.07 -13.35 -1.27
N ALA A 126 -3.04 -14.18 -1.37
CA ALA A 126 -3.21 -15.64 -1.35
C ALA A 126 -2.35 -16.20 -0.20
N PRO A 127 -2.78 -17.16 0.63
CA PRO A 127 -4.05 -17.90 0.66
C PRO A 127 -4.95 -17.54 1.87
N ARG A 128 -4.48 -16.66 2.78
CA ARG A 128 -5.13 -16.44 4.07
C ARG A 128 -5.88 -15.10 4.19
N LYS A 129 -7.21 -15.15 4.26
CA LYS A 129 -8.07 -13.98 4.53
C LYS A 129 -8.06 -13.64 6.01
N LEU A 130 -7.90 -12.37 6.36
CA LEU A 130 -8.05 -11.90 7.74
C LEU A 130 -9.51 -12.05 8.18
N GLU A 131 -9.76 -12.94 9.13
CA GLU A 131 -11.08 -13.25 9.67
C GLU A 131 -11.41 -12.38 10.88
N TYR A 132 -10.44 -12.18 11.79
CA TYR A 132 -10.62 -11.30 12.94
C TYR A 132 -9.32 -10.64 13.37
N VAL A 133 -9.46 -9.50 14.04
CA VAL A 133 -8.37 -8.80 14.72
C VAL A 133 -8.71 -8.75 16.20
N GLY A 134 -7.96 -9.51 17.00
CA GLY A 134 -7.96 -9.39 18.45
C GLY A 134 -6.84 -8.45 18.89
N TRP A 135 -7.05 -7.67 19.94
CA TRP A 135 -5.99 -6.87 20.53
C TRP A 135 -6.12 -6.87 22.05
N GLN A 136 -4.99 -6.79 22.75
CA GLN A 136 -4.94 -6.71 24.21
C GLN A 136 -3.87 -5.71 24.61
N LEU A 137 -4.26 -4.66 25.33
CA LEU A 137 -3.34 -3.70 25.94
C LEU A 137 -3.14 -4.04 27.41
N ASN A 138 -1.92 -4.40 27.78
CA ASN A 138 -1.50 -4.62 29.16
C ASN A 138 -0.88 -3.33 29.70
N LEU A 139 -1.62 -2.67 30.60
CA LEU A 139 -1.15 -1.52 31.36
C LEU A 139 -0.88 -1.95 32.80
N GLN A 140 0.38 -1.90 33.23
CA GLN A 140 0.72 -2.05 34.65
C GLN A 140 1.07 -0.67 35.21
N MET A 141 0.08 -0.04 35.85
CA MET A 141 0.28 1.27 36.48
C MET A 141 1.14 1.13 37.74
N ALA A 142 2.07 2.07 37.91
CA ALA A 142 2.88 2.17 39.12
C ALA A 142 2.01 2.67 40.29
N GLN A 143 2.16 2.06 41.46
CA GLN A 143 1.53 2.53 42.69
C GLN A 143 2.32 3.74 43.21
N SER A 144 1.64 4.72 43.85
CA SER A 144 2.18 6.04 44.19
C SER A 144 3.50 6.04 44.97
N SER A 145 3.85 4.95 45.65
CA SER A 145 5.10 4.81 46.42
C SER A 145 6.26 4.15 45.65
N GLN A 146 6.05 3.65 44.43
CA GLN A 146 7.12 3.08 43.59
C GLN A 146 7.04 3.60 42.16
N ALA A 147 7.69 4.73 41.90
CA ALA A 147 7.78 5.41 40.61
C ALA A 147 8.70 4.69 39.59
N ARG A 148 8.50 3.38 39.35
CA ARG A 148 9.08 2.71 38.19
C ARG A 148 7.96 2.43 37.20
N LEU A 149 7.87 3.30 36.19
CA LEU A 149 7.03 3.12 35.00
C LEU A 149 7.29 1.73 34.41
N LYS A 150 6.35 0.81 34.59
CA LYS A 150 6.37 -0.46 33.87
C LYS A 150 5.76 -0.24 32.50
N SER A 151 6.48 -0.69 31.48
CA SER A 151 6.23 -0.43 30.08
C SER A 151 4.85 -0.97 29.67
N PRO A 152 3.97 -0.15 29.07
CA PRO A 152 2.76 -0.67 28.46
C PRO A 152 3.12 -1.67 27.35
N SER A 153 2.31 -2.72 27.22
CA SER A 153 2.50 -3.74 26.17
C SER A 153 1.19 -4.00 25.47
N ALA A 154 1.11 -3.70 24.18
CA ALA A 154 0.00 -4.13 23.33
C ALA A 154 0.36 -5.46 22.65
N VAL A 155 -0.60 -6.38 22.55
CA VAL A 155 -0.52 -7.61 21.75
C VAL A 155 -1.62 -7.52 20.70
N LEU A 156 -1.25 -7.67 19.43
CA LEU A 156 -2.18 -7.77 18.31
C LEU A 156 -2.25 -9.24 17.88
N GLN A 157 -3.46 -9.76 17.69
CA GLN A 157 -3.74 -11.12 17.24
C GLN A 157 -4.51 -11.02 15.93
N LEU A 158 -3.94 -11.57 14.86
CA LEU A 158 -4.56 -11.58 13.54
C LEU A 158 -5.01 -13.01 13.22
N GLY A 159 -6.31 -13.25 13.19
CA GLY A 159 -6.89 -14.52 12.77
C GLY A 159 -6.90 -14.59 11.25
N LEU A 160 -6.16 -15.53 10.67
CA LEU A 160 -5.98 -15.67 9.23
C LEU A 160 -6.57 -17.02 8.76
N ARG A 161 -7.47 -17.03 7.76
CA ARG A 161 -8.13 -18.23 7.20
C ARG A 161 -7.61 -18.56 5.81
N SER A 162 -6.99 -19.73 5.63
CA SER A 162 -6.52 -20.23 4.33
C SER A 162 -7.68 -20.80 3.49
N GLU A 163 -7.73 -20.52 2.18
CA GLU A 163 -8.72 -21.14 1.27
C GLU A 163 -8.43 -22.63 0.96
N ASP A 164 -7.20 -23.10 1.20
CA ASP A 164 -6.74 -24.46 0.85
C ASP A 164 -6.81 -25.49 1.99
N SER A 165 -7.45 -25.18 3.13
CA SER A 165 -7.52 -26.10 4.27
C SER A 165 -8.96 -26.29 4.75
N GLU A 166 -9.61 -27.37 4.31
CA GLU A 166 -10.54 -28.06 5.21
C GLU A 166 -9.71 -28.54 6.40
N SER A 167 -9.99 -27.99 7.58
CA SER A 167 -9.33 -28.27 8.87
C SER A 167 -7.88 -27.76 9.02
N ILE A 168 -7.74 -26.70 9.84
CA ILE A 168 -6.86 -26.57 11.03
C ILE A 168 -6.75 -25.06 11.33
N HIS A 169 -7.43 -24.63 12.39
CA HIS A 169 -7.30 -23.29 12.96
C HIS A 169 -5.96 -23.18 13.70
N GLU A 170 -4.90 -22.84 12.98
CA GLU A 170 -3.62 -22.49 13.62
C GLU A 170 -3.51 -20.96 13.68
N PRO A 171 -3.66 -20.33 14.87
CA PRO A 171 -3.50 -18.90 15.01
C PRO A 171 -2.04 -18.54 14.70
N ALA A 172 -1.83 -17.88 13.57
CA ALA A 172 -0.55 -17.25 13.27
C ALA A 172 -0.37 -16.06 14.22
N ILE A 173 0.25 -16.30 15.37
CA ILE A 173 0.68 -15.25 16.30
C ILE A 173 1.89 -14.57 15.63
N MET A 174 1.63 -13.56 14.81
CA MET A 174 2.68 -12.66 14.33
C MET A 174 3.18 -11.80 15.48
N GLU A 175 4.50 -11.61 15.54
CA GLU A 175 5.23 -10.95 16.62
C GLU A 175 4.57 -9.67 17.14
N VAL A 176 4.64 -9.54 18.47
CA VAL A 176 4.21 -8.39 19.26
C VAL A 176 4.90 -7.12 18.78
N LEU A 177 4.17 -6.25 18.08
CA LEU A 177 4.57 -4.84 17.94
C LEU A 177 4.51 -4.20 19.33
N LYS A 178 5.66 -4.18 20.02
CA LYS A 178 5.84 -3.46 21.28
C LYS A 178 5.83 -1.96 20.99
N LEU A 179 4.64 -1.38 20.83
CA LEU A 179 4.45 0.06 20.88
C LEU A 179 4.85 0.53 22.28
N ARG A 180 6.04 1.15 22.40
CA ARG A 180 6.42 1.90 23.60
C ARG A 180 5.58 3.17 23.63
N LEU A 181 4.36 3.06 24.14
CA LEU A 181 3.57 4.23 24.50
C LEU A 181 4.22 4.86 25.73
N THR A 182 4.56 6.15 25.66
CA THR A 182 5.00 6.88 26.85
C THR A 182 3.78 7.21 27.71
N GLY A 183 3.99 7.48 29.00
CA GLY A 183 2.87 7.79 29.91
C GLY A 183 2.03 8.99 29.47
N ALA A 184 2.60 9.90 28.67
CA ALA A 184 1.89 11.03 28.08
C ALA A 184 0.90 10.60 26.97
N ASP A 185 1.27 9.62 26.14
CA ASP A 185 0.45 9.16 25.02
C ASP A 185 -0.84 8.47 25.49
N VAL A 186 -0.74 7.71 26.58
CA VAL A 186 -1.88 7.01 27.19
C VAL A 186 -2.86 8.00 27.83
N MET A 187 -2.34 9.03 28.52
CA MET A 187 -3.18 10.05 29.16
C MET A 187 -3.90 10.93 28.12
N GLN A 188 -3.23 11.26 27.01
CA GLN A 188 -3.83 12.04 25.93
C GLN A 188 -4.95 11.26 25.21
N ALA A 189 -4.77 9.95 24.99
CA ALA A 189 -5.78 9.09 24.36
C ALA A 189 -7.02 8.87 25.24
N LEU A 190 -6.83 8.76 26.58
CA LEU A 190 -7.93 8.64 27.53
C LEU A 190 -8.74 9.93 27.68
N TRP A 191 -8.10 11.10 27.51
CA TRP A 191 -8.77 12.40 27.67
C TRP A 191 -9.59 12.80 26.42
N ASN A 192 -9.21 12.32 25.23
CA ASN A 192 -9.86 12.68 23.98
C ASN A 192 -11.10 11.85 23.61
N HIS A 193 -11.33 10.68 24.24
CA HIS A 193 -12.50 9.84 23.98
C HIS A 193 -13.38 9.73 25.24
N HIS A 194 -14.55 10.37 25.19
CA HIS A 194 -15.56 10.34 26.26
C HIS A 194 -16.28 8.98 26.42
N ASP A 195 -15.98 7.98 25.59
CA ASP A 195 -16.70 6.69 25.49
C ASP A 195 -15.91 5.49 26.02
N ILE A 196 -15.02 5.72 26.98
CA ILE A 196 -14.26 4.65 27.63
C ILE A 196 -14.99 4.21 28.89
N SER A 197 -15.78 3.14 28.79
CA SER A 197 -16.38 2.49 29.96
C SER A 197 -15.36 1.59 30.64
N ILE A 198 -14.77 2.10 31.72
CA ILE A 198 -13.82 1.37 32.56
C ILE A 198 -14.59 0.53 33.59
N HIS A 199 -14.62 -0.79 33.43
CA HIS A 199 -15.18 -1.69 34.44
C HIS A 199 -14.05 -2.20 35.35
N GLY A 200 -14.08 -1.78 36.62
CA GLY A 200 -13.19 -2.29 37.65
C GLY A 200 -13.77 -3.58 38.24
N ASN A 201 -13.03 -4.69 38.16
CA ASN A 201 -13.32 -5.86 39.00
C ASN A 201 -12.34 -5.86 40.17
N ASN A 202 -12.85 -6.06 41.39
CA ASN A 202 -12.07 -6.00 42.63
C ASN A 202 -10.92 -7.00 42.59
N GLY A 203 -9.70 -6.50 42.35
CA GLY A 203 -8.48 -7.29 42.24
C GLY A 203 -7.59 -6.85 41.08
N THR A 204 -6.99 -5.64 41.21
CA THR A 204 -5.76 -5.18 40.51
C THR A 204 -5.66 -5.32 38.98
N ARG A 205 -6.75 -5.59 38.27
CA ARG A 205 -6.77 -5.73 36.81
C ARG A 205 -7.87 -4.86 36.21
N TRP A 206 -7.45 -3.83 35.48
CA TRP A 206 -8.34 -2.99 34.69
C TRP A 206 -8.37 -3.51 33.26
N CYS A 207 -9.54 -3.98 32.80
CA CYS A 207 -9.76 -4.33 31.40
C CYS A 207 -10.52 -3.18 30.73
N CYS A 208 -9.88 -2.46 29.81
CA CYS A 208 -10.59 -1.55 28.91
C CYS A 208 -11.19 -2.39 27.78
N PHE A 209 -12.52 -2.53 27.75
CA PHE A 209 -13.23 -3.08 26.59
C PHE A 209 -13.62 -1.92 25.68
N PHE A 210 -13.07 -1.86 24.46
CA PHE A 210 -13.76 -1.17 23.37
C PHE A 210 -14.68 -2.18 22.72
N SER A 211 -15.99 -2.01 22.90
CA SER A 211 -16.97 -2.72 22.09
C SER A 211 -17.01 -2.04 20.73
N ASN A 212 -16.19 -2.50 19.79
CA ASN A 212 -16.48 -2.24 18.38
C ASN A 212 -17.53 -3.28 17.98
N GLN A 213 -18.81 -2.91 18.14
CA GLN A 213 -19.89 -3.54 17.39
C GLN A 213 -19.52 -3.45 15.92
N VAL A 214 -19.02 -4.54 15.36
CA VAL A 214 -19.02 -4.75 13.92
C VAL A 214 -20.49 -4.85 13.54
N GLN A 215 -21.07 -3.72 13.16
CA GLN A 215 -22.37 -3.67 12.54
C GLN A 215 -22.25 -4.40 11.20
N ARG A 216 -22.66 -5.67 11.19
CA ARG A 216 -23.02 -6.36 9.96
C ARG A 216 -24.36 -5.79 9.49
N MET A 217 -24.40 -5.49 8.19
CA MET A 217 -25.48 -4.92 7.36
C MET A 217 -25.54 -3.41 7.29
#